data_AF-A0A6G0Y3P7-F1
#
_entry.id   AF-A0A6G0Y3P7-F1
#
_cell.length_a   1.000
_cell.length_b   1.000
_cell.length_c   1.000
_cell.angle_alpha   90.00
_cell.angle_beta   90.00
_cell.angle_gamma   90.00
#
_symmetry.space_group_name_H-M   'P 1'
#
loop_
_entity.id
_entity.type
_entity.pdbx_description
1 polymer ?
#
loop_
_entity_poly.entity_id
_entity_poly.type
_entity_poly.pdbx_seq_one_letter_code
_entity_poly.pdbx_strand_id
1 'polypeptide(L)'
;VEPCAQLLVFARYVHSGVFKEEFIFCSPLETPTKATDILEKVASFFETENLSWNKLCGCCTDGAPAMMGSRSGFQVHVKNRSPNVKGSHCMIHRQALASKTTLEDEFERYFPEINGDELDLVRNPFRLQVEKIPDEYQDEFLELKMDSSAKDIFDEKSLTEFWPLMINSYPKVTEKALRALIPFVSTYLCESGFPHFCK
;
A
#
# COMPACT_ATOMS: atom_id res chain seq x y z
N VAL A 1 -30.38 -19.75 1.80
CA VAL A 1 -29.51 -18.91 0.95
C VAL A 1 -28.14 -19.51 1.06
N GLU A 2 -27.57 -20.00 -0.06
CA GLU A 2 -26.19 -20.49 -0.05
C GLU A 2 -25.25 -19.34 0.33
N PRO A 3 -24.22 -19.56 1.17
CA PRO A 3 -23.29 -18.52 1.52
C PRO A 3 -22.49 -18.12 0.28
N CYS A 4 -22.88 -17.03 -0.36
CA CYS A 4 -22.12 -16.42 -1.44
C CYS A 4 -21.00 -15.58 -0.85
N ALA A 5 -19.75 -15.95 -1.13
CA ALA A 5 -18.60 -15.15 -0.73
C ALA A 5 -18.69 -13.76 -1.40
N GLN A 6 -18.43 -12.70 -0.63
CA GLN A 6 -18.41 -11.33 -1.14
C GLN A 6 -16.97 -10.86 -1.25
N LEU A 7 -16.62 -10.28 -2.40
CA LEU A 7 -15.37 -9.57 -2.61
C LEU A 7 -15.58 -8.09 -2.33
N LEU A 8 -14.95 -7.58 -1.28
CA LEU A 8 -14.88 -6.16 -0.98
C LEU A 8 -13.52 -5.62 -1.43
N VAL A 9 -13.54 -4.51 -2.16
CA VAL A 9 -12.33 -3.84 -2.63
C VAL A 9 -12.34 -2.39 -2.15
N PHE A 10 -11.22 -2.00 -1.55
CA PHE A 10 -10.94 -0.63 -1.14
C PHE A 10 -9.66 -0.18 -1.85
N ALA A 11 -9.58 1.09 -2.23
CA ALA A 11 -8.37 1.67 -2.76
C ALA A 11 -7.84 2.74 -1.82
N ARG A 12 -6.52 2.79 -1.69
CA ARG A 12 -5.80 3.90 -1.08
C ARG A 12 -4.92 4.55 -2.12
N TYR A 13 -5.01 5.87 -2.24
CA TYR A 13 -4.27 6.63 -3.24
C TYR A 13 -4.02 8.05 -2.76
N VAL A 14 -3.12 8.77 -3.44
CA VAL A 14 -2.87 10.19 -3.18
C VAL A 14 -3.56 11.00 -4.28
N HIS A 15 -4.36 11.98 -3.88
CA HIS A 15 -5.00 12.91 -4.79
C HIS A 15 -4.98 14.32 -4.21
N SER A 16 -4.51 15.28 -4.99
CA SER A 16 -4.41 16.70 -4.60
C SER A 16 -3.68 16.91 -3.27
N GLY A 17 -2.55 16.20 -3.07
CA GLY A 17 -1.72 16.34 -1.88
C GLY A 17 -2.31 15.71 -0.61
N VAL A 18 -3.28 14.80 -0.73
CA VAL A 18 -3.89 14.13 0.43
C VAL A 18 -4.06 12.64 0.15
N PHE A 19 -3.79 11.79 1.15
CA PHE A 19 -4.15 10.39 1.10
C PHE A 19 -5.67 10.23 1.20
N LYS A 20 -6.23 9.49 0.26
CA LYS A 20 -7.62 9.08 0.27
C LYS A 20 -7.69 7.57 0.38
N GLU A 21 -8.68 7.11 1.14
CA GLU A 21 -9.07 5.71 1.20
C GLU A 21 -10.56 5.63 0.87
N GLU A 22 -10.92 4.83 -0.14
CA GLU A 22 -12.27 4.78 -0.68
C GLU A 22 -12.71 3.34 -0.90
N PHE A 23 -13.98 3.08 -0.62
CA PHE A 23 -14.65 1.86 -1.02
C PHE A 23 -14.89 1.89 -2.52
N ILE A 24 -14.49 0.83 -3.20
CA ILE A 24 -14.57 0.75 -4.66
C ILE A 24 -15.79 -0.06 -5.08
N PHE A 25 -15.87 -1.31 -4.65
CA PHE A 25 -17.03 -2.15 -4.93
C PHE A 25 -17.16 -3.29 -3.93
N CYS A 26 -18.37 -3.85 -3.87
CA CYS A 26 -18.68 -5.14 -3.27
C CYS A 26 -19.34 -5.99 -4.36
N SER A 27 -18.79 -7.17 -4.63
CA SER A 27 -19.30 -8.06 -5.68
C SER A 27 -19.39 -9.50 -5.18
N PRO A 28 -20.50 -10.20 -5.46
CA PRO A 28 -20.60 -11.62 -5.17
C PRO A 28 -19.59 -12.42 -6.00
N LEU A 29 -19.02 -13.45 -5.40
CA LEU A 29 -18.24 -14.48 -6.07
C LEU A 29 -19.16 -15.67 -6.32
N GLU A 30 -19.45 -15.95 -7.59
CA GLU A 30 -20.43 -16.96 -8.04
C GLU A 30 -19.92 -18.40 -7.90
N THR A 31 -18.61 -18.60 -7.77
CA THR A 31 -17.97 -19.92 -7.64
C THR A 31 -17.08 -19.98 -6.38
N PRO A 32 -16.51 -21.14 -6.01
CA PRO A 32 -15.54 -21.21 -4.91
C PRO A 32 -14.45 -20.15 -5.11
N THR A 33 -14.06 -19.46 -4.04
CA THR A 33 -13.09 -18.36 -4.01
C THR A 33 -11.76 -18.73 -4.69
N LYS A 34 -11.68 -18.62 -6.01
CA LYS A 34 -10.46 -18.80 -6.80
C LYS A 34 -9.81 -17.43 -7.03
N ALA A 35 -8.49 -17.42 -6.99
CA ALA A 35 -7.69 -16.22 -7.25
C ALA A 35 -7.99 -15.58 -8.62
N THR A 36 -8.32 -16.40 -9.62
CA THR A 36 -8.65 -15.96 -10.99
C THR A 36 -9.93 -15.14 -11.03
N ASP A 37 -10.97 -15.60 -10.35
CA ASP A 37 -12.28 -14.95 -10.34
C ASP A 37 -12.19 -13.59 -9.63
N ILE A 38 -11.39 -13.51 -8.55
CA ILE A 38 -11.09 -12.27 -7.84
C ILE A 38 -10.29 -11.32 -8.75
N LEU A 39 -9.28 -11.83 -9.46
CA LEU A 39 -8.49 -11.06 -10.42
C LEU A 39 -9.35 -10.48 -11.52
N GLU A 40 -10.29 -11.24 -12.08
CA GLU A 40 -11.17 -10.78 -13.14
C GLU A 40 -12.05 -9.59 -12.69
N LYS A 41 -12.63 -9.66 -11.49
CA LYS A 41 -13.41 -8.54 -10.92
C LYS A 41 -12.56 -7.29 -10.75
N VAL A 42 -11.35 -7.42 -10.19
CA VAL A 42 -10.43 -6.29 -10.01
C VAL A 42 -9.93 -5.76 -11.36
N ALA A 43 -9.66 -6.64 -12.32
CA ALA A 43 -9.23 -6.26 -13.67
C ALA A 43 -10.29 -5.47 -14.43
N SER A 44 -11.54 -5.93 -14.39
CA SER A 44 -12.67 -5.21 -14.98
C SER A 44 -12.82 -3.80 -14.41
N PHE A 45 -12.56 -3.62 -13.10
CA PHE A 45 -12.53 -2.30 -12.48
C PHE A 45 -11.40 -1.42 -13.03
N PHE A 46 -10.17 -1.95 -13.10
CA PHE A 46 -9.04 -1.22 -13.68
C PHE A 46 -9.30 -0.79 -15.13
N GLU A 47 -9.92 -1.66 -15.93
CA GLU A 47 -10.26 -1.37 -17.33
C GLU A 47 -11.35 -0.29 -17.43
N THR A 48 -12.40 -0.41 -16.62
CA THR A 48 -13.54 0.54 -16.62
C THR A 48 -13.12 1.94 -16.19
N GLU A 49 -12.26 2.04 -15.17
CA GLU A 49 -11.73 3.32 -14.67
C GLU A 49 -10.48 3.80 -15.41
N ASN A 50 -10.05 3.08 -16.47
CA ASN A 50 -8.85 3.38 -17.24
C ASN A 50 -7.57 3.54 -16.36
N LEU A 51 -7.44 2.68 -15.36
CA LEU A 51 -6.32 2.66 -14.43
C LEU A 51 -5.18 1.77 -14.96
N SER A 52 -3.97 2.31 -14.92
CA SER A 52 -2.77 1.54 -15.27
C SER A 52 -2.27 0.71 -14.09
N TRP A 53 -2.05 -0.58 -14.33
CA TRP A 53 -1.40 -1.50 -13.37
C TRP A 53 -0.01 -1.03 -12.92
N ASN A 54 0.70 -0.24 -13.73
CA ASN A 54 2.02 0.31 -13.39
C ASN A 54 1.98 1.33 -12.22
N LYS A 55 0.80 1.90 -11.95
CA LYS A 55 0.58 2.82 -10.83
C LYS A 55 0.22 2.09 -9.53
N LEU A 56 -0.08 0.79 -9.60
CA LEU A 56 -0.33 -0.02 -8.41
C LEU A 56 0.98 -0.27 -7.66
N CYS A 57 1.07 0.25 -6.43
CA CYS A 57 2.26 0.14 -5.59
C CYS A 57 2.13 -0.91 -4.48
N GLY A 58 0.90 -1.25 -4.08
CA GLY A 58 0.67 -2.28 -3.07
C GLY A 58 -0.67 -2.99 -3.25
N CYS A 59 -0.73 -4.24 -2.81
CA CYS A 59 -1.97 -4.99 -2.66
C CYS A 59 -2.00 -5.66 -1.28
N CYS A 60 -3.02 -5.34 -0.50
CA CYS A 60 -3.26 -5.95 0.80
C CYS A 60 -4.42 -6.93 0.68
N THR A 61 -4.22 -8.17 1.08
CA THR A 61 -5.27 -9.20 1.04
C THR A 61 -5.41 -9.93 2.37
N ASP A 62 -6.55 -10.57 2.59
CA ASP A 62 -6.69 -11.48 3.73
C ASP A 62 -5.77 -12.71 3.62
N GLY A 63 -5.70 -13.49 4.70
CA GLY A 63 -4.85 -14.68 4.79
C GLY A 63 -5.39 -15.91 4.08
N ALA A 64 -6.48 -15.83 3.30
CA ALA A 64 -7.06 -16.99 2.67
C ALA A 64 -6.09 -17.60 1.64
N PRO A 65 -6.07 -18.94 1.46
CA PRO A 65 -5.22 -19.60 0.47
C PRO A 65 -5.44 -19.06 -0.97
N ALA A 66 -6.66 -18.68 -1.29
CA ALA A 66 -7.02 -18.06 -2.57
C ALA A 66 -6.35 -16.69 -2.80
N MET A 67 -6.02 -15.97 -1.72
CA MET A 67 -5.42 -14.65 -1.77
C MET A 67 -3.89 -14.72 -1.71
N MET A 68 -3.35 -15.48 -0.76
CA MET A 68 -1.94 -15.52 -0.39
C MET A 68 -1.17 -16.74 -0.92
N GLY A 69 -1.83 -17.66 -1.64
CA GLY A 69 -1.20 -18.88 -2.14
C GLY A 69 0.06 -18.60 -2.97
N SER A 70 1.19 -19.21 -2.60
CA SER A 70 2.50 -18.89 -3.18
C SER A 70 2.66 -19.25 -4.67
N ARG A 71 1.79 -20.10 -5.22
CA ARG A 71 1.81 -20.53 -6.63
C ARG A 71 0.69 -19.96 -7.48
N SER A 72 -0.45 -19.67 -6.86
CA SER A 72 -1.71 -19.35 -7.57
C SER A 72 -2.65 -18.49 -6.74
N GLY A 73 -2.15 -17.78 -5.73
CA GLY A 73 -2.93 -16.81 -4.97
C GLY A 73 -3.15 -15.53 -5.78
N PHE A 74 -4.18 -14.77 -5.43
CA PHE A 74 -4.50 -13.49 -6.07
C PHE A 74 -3.27 -12.57 -6.16
N GLN A 75 -2.47 -12.46 -5.11
CA GLN A 75 -1.26 -11.62 -5.11
C GLN A 75 -0.23 -12.05 -6.16
N VAL A 76 -0.11 -13.36 -6.45
CA VAL A 76 0.77 -13.88 -7.52
C VAL A 76 0.30 -13.38 -8.88
N HIS A 77 -1.02 -13.41 -9.12
CA HIS A 77 -1.57 -12.90 -10.37
C HIS A 77 -1.47 -11.39 -10.51
N VAL A 78 -1.62 -10.63 -9.42
CA VAL A 78 -1.39 -9.18 -9.41
C VAL A 78 0.07 -8.85 -9.69
N LYS A 79 1.02 -9.57 -9.07
CA LYS A 79 2.47 -9.43 -9.36
C LYS A 79 2.81 -9.73 -10.83
N ASN A 80 2.12 -10.67 -11.48
CA ASN A 80 2.32 -10.92 -12.92
C ASN A 80 1.88 -9.74 -13.80
N ARG A 81 0.89 -8.94 -13.37
CA ARG A 81 0.44 -7.73 -14.09
C ARG A 81 1.24 -6.47 -13.70
N SER A 82 1.75 -6.42 -12.47
CA SER A 82 2.57 -5.33 -11.95
C SER A 82 3.71 -5.91 -11.09
N PRO A 83 4.89 -6.20 -11.70
CA PRO A 83 5.98 -6.91 -11.01
C PRO A 83 6.53 -6.20 -9.77
N ASN A 84 6.40 -4.87 -9.71
CA ASN A 84 6.93 -4.04 -8.63
C ASN A 84 5.91 -3.80 -7.49
N VAL A 85 4.72 -4.41 -7.56
CA VAL A 85 3.70 -4.27 -6.52
C VAL A 85 4.13 -4.99 -5.24
N LYS A 86 4.06 -4.28 -4.11
CA LYS A 86 4.31 -4.87 -2.78
C LYS A 86 3.07 -5.64 -2.34
N GLY A 87 3.20 -6.94 -2.08
CA GLY A 87 2.13 -7.77 -1.54
C GLY A 87 2.18 -7.76 -0.02
N SER A 88 1.08 -7.43 0.65
CA SER A 88 0.98 -7.45 2.10
C SER A 88 -0.21 -8.27 2.57
N HIS A 89 -0.05 -8.88 3.74
CA HIS A 89 -1.13 -9.59 4.42
C HIS A 89 -1.89 -8.61 5.31
N CYS A 90 -3.21 -8.77 5.44
CA CYS A 90 -4.04 -7.91 6.28
C CYS A 90 -3.51 -7.84 7.73
N MET A 91 -3.21 -6.61 8.18
CA MET A 91 -2.70 -6.33 9.52
C MET A 91 -3.69 -6.76 10.61
N ILE A 92 -5.00 -6.72 10.35
CA ILE A 92 -6.04 -7.11 11.32
C ILE A 92 -6.02 -8.63 11.57
N HIS A 93 -5.94 -9.42 10.50
CA HIS A 93 -5.91 -10.88 10.63
C HIS A 93 -4.65 -11.35 11.36
N ARG A 94 -3.48 -10.75 11.07
CA ARG A 94 -2.29 -11.08 11.83
C ARG A 94 -2.24 -10.41 13.20
N GLN A 95 -2.77 -9.22 13.46
CA GLN A 95 -2.81 -8.65 14.81
C GLN A 95 -3.66 -9.52 15.75
N ALA A 96 -4.75 -10.11 15.24
CA ALA A 96 -5.49 -11.15 15.96
C ALA A 96 -4.62 -12.39 16.27
N LEU A 97 -3.73 -12.79 15.36
CA LEU A 97 -2.79 -13.91 15.53
C LEU A 97 -1.54 -13.57 16.37
N ALA A 98 -1.07 -12.33 16.31
CA ALA A 98 0.18 -11.79 16.88
C ALA A 98 0.05 -11.44 18.37
N SER A 99 -1.13 -11.68 18.97
CA SER A 99 -1.26 -11.85 20.43
C SER A 99 -0.36 -12.96 21.01
N LYS A 100 0.43 -13.65 20.17
CA LYS A 100 1.31 -14.78 20.50
C LYS A 100 2.79 -14.59 20.11
N THR A 101 3.21 -13.44 19.54
CA THR A 101 4.60 -13.19 19.08
C THR A 101 5.06 -11.75 19.38
N THR A 102 6.37 -11.47 19.24
CA THR A 102 6.97 -10.15 19.46
C THR A 102 6.80 -9.22 18.25
N LEU A 103 6.76 -7.90 18.48
CA LEU A 103 6.54 -6.89 17.44
C LEU A 103 7.68 -6.82 16.39
N GLU A 104 8.91 -7.16 16.79
CA GLU A 104 10.11 -7.07 15.94
C GLU A 104 10.13 -8.18 14.88
N ASP A 105 9.91 -9.43 15.27
CA ASP A 105 9.80 -10.59 14.36
C ASP A 105 8.66 -10.40 13.34
N GLU A 106 7.59 -9.74 13.78
CA GLU A 106 6.47 -9.43 12.92
C GLU A 106 6.82 -8.35 11.89
N PHE A 107 7.49 -7.26 12.28
CA PHE A 107 7.84 -6.16 11.36
C PHE A 107 8.72 -6.63 10.19
N GLU A 108 9.76 -7.43 10.46
CA GLU A 108 10.61 -8.02 9.42
C GLU A 108 9.83 -9.00 8.53
N ARG A 109 8.88 -9.76 9.09
CA ARG A 109 7.97 -10.64 8.31
C ARG A 109 6.90 -9.89 7.52
N TYR A 110 6.48 -8.72 7.97
CA TYR A 110 5.49 -7.88 7.28
C TYR A 110 6.10 -7.14 6.11
N PHE A 111 7.37 -6.75 6.22
CA PHE A 111 8.06 -5.90 5.26
C PHE A 111 9.40 -6.49 4.80
N PRO A 112 9.46 -7.76 4.35
CA PRO A 112 10.72 -8.37 3.93
C PRO A 112 11.32 -7.69 2.69
N GLU A 113 10.47 -7.01 1.90
CA GLU A 113 10.84 -6.29 0.68
C GLU A 113 11.14 -4.80 0.92
N ILE A 114 10.94 -4.28 2.14
CA ILE A 114 11.27 -2.88 2.41
C ILE A 114 12.73 -2.79 2.86
N ASN A 115 13.58 -2.29 1.97
CA ASN A 115 14.96 -1.95 2.30
C ASN A 115 14.95 -0.91 3.45
N GLY A 116 15.73 -1.13 4.51
CA GLY A 116 15.85 -0.20 5.63
C GLY A 116 16.18 1.24 5.19
N ASP A 117 16.95 1.39 4.12
CA ASP A 117 17.28 2.71 3.57
C ASP A 117 16.06 3.41 2.92
N GLU A 118 15.10 2.66 2.34
CA GLU A 118 13.83 3.25 1.86
C GLU A 118 12.98 3.78 3.03
N LEU A 119 13.01 3.09 4.17
CA LEU A 119 12.31 3.54 5.38
C LEU A 119 12.99 4.74 6.01
N ASP A 120 14.32 4.78 6.01
CA ASP A 120 15.06 5.92 6.56
C ASP A 120 14.75 7.20 5.78
N LEU A 121 14.61 7.12 4.44
CA LEU A 121 14.18 8.24 3.61
C LEU A 121 12.80 8.74 4.05
N VAL A 122 11.83 7.83 4.11
CA VAL A 122 10.43 8.15 4.45
C VAL A 122 10.32 8.70 5.87
N ARG A 123 11.07 8.11 6.81
CA ARG A 123 11.02 8.41 8.24
C ARG A 123 11.63 9.77 8.55
N ASN A 124 12.79 10.09 7.95
CA ASN A 124 13.42 11.39 8.14
C ASN A 124 14.41 11.72 7.00
N PRO A 125 13.96 12.41 5.94
CA PRO A 125 14.83 12.77 4.81
C PRO A 125 15.95 13.75 5.22
N PHE A 126 15.73 14.56 6.25
CA PHE A 126 16.68 15.56 6.71
C PHE A 126 17.86 14.95 7.49
N ARG A 127 17.71 13.76 8.09
CA ARG A 127 18.78 13.02 8.79
C ARG A 127 19.51 12.00 7.94
N LEU A 128 18.90 11.54 6.86
CA LEU A 128 19.49 10.54 5.98
C LEU A 128 20.67 11.12 5.17
N GLN A 129 21.77 10.38 5.08
CA GLN A 129 22.94 10.74 4.28
C GLN A 129 22.63 10.60 2.79
N VAL A 130 23.12 11.52 1.95
CA VAL A 130 22.80 11.57 0.51
C VAL A 130 23.31 10.33 -0.21
N GLU A 131 24.45 9.80 0.22
CA GLU A 131 25.13 8.65 -0.36
C GLU A 131 24.36 7.33 -0.18
N LYS A 132 23.36 7.30 0.71
CA LYS A 132 22.47 6.14 0.90
C LYS A 132 21.34 6.07 -0.14
N ILE A 133 21.12 7.14 -0.90
CA ILE A 133 20.09 7.23 -1.92
C ILE A 133 20.70 6.96 -3.29
N PRO A 134 20.03 6.20 -4.19
CA PRO A 134 20.54 5.99 -5.55
C PRO A 134 20.79 7.30 -6.29
N ASP A 135 21.87 7.36 -7.07
CA ASP A 135 22.37 8.57 -7.76
C ASP A 135 21.27 9.33 -8.53
N GLU A 136 20.31 8.61 -9.13
CA GLU A 136 19.21 9.19 -9.90
C GLU A 136 18.28 10.13 -9.10
N TYR A 137 18.30 10.04 -7.77
CA TYR A 137 17.50 10.86 -6.84
C TYR A 137 18.33 11.87 -6.05
N GLN A 138 19.67 11.80 -6.08
CA GLN A 138 20.53 12.54 -5.15
C GLN A 138 20.41 14.06 -5.30
N ASP A 139 20.30 14.57 -6.54
CA ASP A 139 20.17 16.02 -6.79
C ASP A 139 18.91 16.61 -6.15
N GLU A 140 17.75 16.03 -6.47
CA GLU A 140 16.45 16.47 -5.92
C GLU A 140 16.38 16.23 -4.40
N PHE A 141 17.01 15.15 -3.92
CA PHE A 141 17.10 14.87 -2.49
C PHE A 141 17.94 15.92 -1.75
N LEU A 142 19.05 16.36 -2.33
CA LEU A 142 19.88 17.42 -1.77
C LEU A 142 19.12 18.75 -1.73
N GLU A 143 18.37 19.09 -2.77
CA GLU A 143 17.50 20.27 -2.79
C GLU A 143 16.46 20.23 -1.66
N LEU A 144 15.75 19.11 -1.50
CA LEU A 144 14.79 18.91 -0.41
C LEU A 144 15.45 19.09 0.96
N LYS A 145 16.65 18.56 1.17
CA LYS A 145 17.37 18.67 2.45
C LYS A 145 17.77 20.11 2.79
N MET A 146 18.04 20.92 1.79
CA MET A 146 18.48 22.32 1.95
C MET A 146 17.30 23.30 2.03
N ASP A 147 16.07 22.84 1.76
CA ASP A 147 14.85 23.64 1.87
C ASP A 147 14.37 23.74 3.32
N SER A 148 14.58 24.91 3.92
CA SER A 148 14.12 25.22 5.28
C SER A 148 12.59 25.22 5.40
N SER A 149 11.86 25.63 4.36
CA SER A 149 10.40 25.62 4.38
C SER A 149 9.86 24.19 4.34
N ALA A 150 10.46 23.30 3.54
CA ALA A 150 10.15 21.89 3.59
C ALA A 150 10.47 21.29 4.98
N LYS A 151 11.58 21.72 5.61
CA LYS A 151 11.94 21.29 6.96
C LYS A 151 10.92 21.72 8.01
N ASP A 152 10.44 22.97 7.95
CA ASP A 152 9.42 23.49 8.86
C ASP A 152 8.10 22.70 8.70
N ILE A 153 7.67 22.47 7.46
CA ILE A 153 6.47 21.65 7.16
C ILE A 153 6.64 20.23 7.71
N PHE A 154 7.82 19.62 7.57
CA PHE A 154 8.11 18.29 8.09
C PHE A 154 8.00 18.21 9.62
N ASP A 155 8.45 19.23 10.34
CA ASP A 155 8.35 19.26 11.80
C ASP A 155 6.92 19.47 12.29
N GLU A 156 6.06 20.10 11.49
CA GLU A 156 4.66 20.38 11.82
C GLU A 156 3.67 19.27 11.42
N LYS A 157 3.99 18.49 10.37
CA LYS A 157 3.04 17.59 9.71
C LYS A 157 3.42 16.12 9.91
N SER A 158 2.41 15.23 9.90
CA SER A 158 2.68 13.80 9.85
C SER A 158 3.32 13.40 8.51
N LEU A 159 3.97 12.23 8.45
CA LEU A 159 4.55 11.72 7.19
C LEU A 159 3.50 11.59 6.08
N THR A 160 2.28 11.20 6.43
CA THR A 160 1.15 11.09 5.49
C THR A 160 0.64 12.44 5.00
N GLU A 161 0.98 13.55 5.64
CA GLU A 161 0.63 14.89 5.18
C GLU A 161 1.81 15.57 4.47
N PHE A 162 3.02 15.39 5.01
CA PHE A 162 4.24 15.99 4.47
C PHE A 162 4.54 15.51 3.04
N TRP A 163 4.63 14.20 2.82
CA TRP A 163 5.07 13.66 1.53
C TRP A 163 4.16 14.08 0.38
N PRO A 164 2.81 13.97 0.47
CA PRO A 164 1.95 14.46 -0.60
C PRO A 164 2.10 15.95 -0.94
N LEU A 165 2.47 16.81 0.02
CA LEU A 165 2.70 18.24 -0.24
C LEU A 165 3.98 18.49 -1.04
N MET A 166 4.97 17.60 -0.94
CA MET A 166 6.26 17.73 -1.62
C MET A 166 6.22 17.30 -3.08
N ILE A 167 5.14 16.65 -3.56
CA ILE A 167 5.08 16.00 -4.88
C ILE A 167 5.34 16.95 -6.06
N ASN A 168 4.96 18.23 -5.93
CA ASN A 168 5.13 19.22 -7.00
C ASN A 168 6.54 19.81 -7.05
N SER A 169 7.22 19.88 -5.90
CA SER A 169 8.56 20.46 -5.79
C SER A 169 9.65 19.41 -5.94
N TYR A 170 9.41 18.21 -5.39
CA TYR A 170 10.38 17.11 -5.30
C TYR A 170 9.75 15.79 -5.79
N PRO A 171 9.29 15.73 -7.06
CA PRO A 171 8.48 14.61 -7.55
C PRO A 171 9.13 13.24 -7.44
N LYS A 172 10.43 13.08 -7.73
CA LYS A 172 11.07 11.75 -7.77
C LYS A 172 11.24 11.16 -6.36
N VAL A 173 11.77 11.95 -5.44
CA VAL A 173 11.98 11.60 -4.03
C VAL A 173 10.63 11.38 -3.36
N THR A 174 9.66 12.26 -3.62
CA THR A 174 8.31 12.12 -3.09
C THR A 174 7.63 10.87 -3.62
N GLU A 175 7.73 10.58 -4.92
CA GLU A 175 7.15 9.36 -5.49
C GLU A 175 7.72 8.11 -4.80
N LYS A 176 9.04 8.05 -4.57
CA LYS A 176 9.68 6.95 -3.85
C LYS A 176 9.12 6.81 -2.43
N ALA A 177 8.96 7.93 -1.71
CA ALA A 177 8.40 7.92 -0.36
C ALA A 177 6.91 7.52 -0.34
N LEU A 178 6.10 8.01 -1.27
CA LEU A 178 4.68 7.66 -1.38
C LEU A 178 4.50 6.19 -1.76
N ARG A 179 5.32 5.64 -2.65
CA ARG A 179 5.30 4.19 -2.97
C ARG A 179 5.61 3.32 -1.76
N ALA A 180 6.40 3.83 -0.81
CA ALA A 180 6.60 3.16 0.47
C ALA A 180 5.38 3.34 1.40
N LEU A 181 4.73 4.50 1.46
CA LEU A 181 3.63 4.77 2.41
C LEU A 181 2.25 4.24 1.99
N ILE A 182 1.92 4.25 0.69
CA ILE A 182 0.58 3.86 0.20
C ILE A 182 0.16 2.45 0.65
N PRO A 183 1.02 1.41 0.62
CA PRO A 183 0.65 0.05 1.05
C PRO A 183 0.14 -0.08 2.49
N PHE A 184 0.41 0.91 3.36
CA PHE A 184 0.06 0.88 4.79
C PHE A 184 -1.37 1.40 5.05
N VAL A 185 -2.38 0.68 4.57
CA VAL A 185 -3.80 1.08 4.69
C VAL A 185 -4.25 1.11 6.16
N SER A 186 -5.11 2.06 6.53
CA SER A 186 -5.71 2.09 7.86
C SER A 186 -6.63 0.88 8.09
N THR A 187 -6.61 0.30 9.30
CA THR A 187 -7.50 -0.82 9.66
C THR A 187 -8.98 -0.42 9.70
N TYR A 188 -9.27 0.89 9.72
CA TYR A 188 -10.59 1.46 9.91
C TYR A 188 -11.61 1.06 8.84
N LEU A 189 -11.24 1.07 7.55
CA LEU A 189 -12.19 0.72 6.48
C LEU A 189 -12.52 -0.76 6.43
N CYS A 190 -11.55 -1.61 6.77
CA CYS A 190 -11.81 -3.03 6.94
C CYS A 190 -12.81 -3.21 8.10
N GLU A 191 -12.55 -2.63 9.27
CA GLU A 191 -13.40 -2.78 10.46
C GLU A 191 -14.81 -2.17 10.32
N SER A 192 -14.96 -1.05 9.61
CA SER A 192 -16.26 -0.38 9.39
C SER A 192 -17.07 -0.98 8.24
N GLY A 193 -16.43 -1.60 7.25
CA GLY A 193 -17.10 -2.29 6.15
C GLY A 193 -17.73 -3.63 6.56
N PHE A 194 -17.05 -4.45 7.37
CA PHE A 194 -17.54 -5.78 7.75
C PHE A 194 -18.95 -5.77 8.39
N PRO A 195 -19.30 -4.87 9.33
CA PRO A 195 -20.63 -4.86 9.94
C PRO A 195 -21.77 -4.43 9.00
N HIS A 196 -21.47 -3.69 7.92
CA HIS A 196 -22.46 -3.14 7.01
C HIS A 196 -22.84 -4.11 5.88
N PHE A 197 -21.90 -4.96 5.47
CA PHE A 197 -22.07 -5.92 4.37
C PHE A 197 -22.31 -7.38 4.82
N CYS A 198 -22.18 -7.68 6.11
CA CYS A 198 -22.47 -9.01 6.69
C CYS A 198 -23.89 -9.15 7.29
N LYS A 199 -24.91 -8.46 6.76
CA LYS A 199 -26.31 -8.62 7.18
C LYS A 199 -27.17 -9.29 6.12
#